data_AF-A0A524GRH6-F1
#
_entry.id   AF-A0A524GRH6-F1
#
_cell.length_a   1.000
_cell.length_b   1.000
_cell.length_c   1.000
_cell.angle_alpha   90.00
_cell.angle_beta   90.00
_cell.angle_gamma   90.00
#
_symmetry.space_group_name_H-M   'P 1'
#
loop_
_entity.id
_entity.type
_entity.pdbx_description
1 polymer ?
#
loop_
_entity_poly.entity_id
_entity_poly.type
_entity_poly.pdbx_seq_one_letter_code
_entity_poly.pdbx_strand_id
1 'polypeptide(L)'
;MQPTPGMQKTILIGKCMYKAHKDNPAIRELIAVKGCPPQPKELFNALRRAGIAADAGLFEKMGELPGLFMSRYAGRPEFEEGHFRVSMQ
;
A
#
# COMPACT_ATOMS: atom_id res chain seq x y z
N MET A 1 -14.93 1.43 4.72
CA MET A 1 -14.07 2.55 5.17
C MET A 1 -14.62 3.84 4.56
N GLN A 2 -14.58 4.98 5.25
CA GLN A 2 -15.00 6.29 4.73
C GLN A 2 -13.95 7.35 5.07
N PRO A 3 -13.71 8.36 4.21
CA PRO A 3 -12.92 9.54 4.56
C PRO A 3 -13.44 10.21 5.84
N THR A 4 -12.53 10.50 6.76
CA THR A 4 -12.86 11.14 8.03
C THR A 4 -12.98 12.67 7.85
N PRO A 5 -14.08 13.30 8.29
CA PRO A 5 -14.21 14.76 8.27
C PRO A 5 -13.10 15.47 9.06
N GLY A 6 -12.73 16.67 8.62
CA GLY A 6 -11.73 17.51 9.29
C GLY A 6 -10.28 17.25 8.90
N MET A 7 -10.01 16.24 8.05
CA MET A 7 -8.66 15.97 7.55
C MET A 7 -8.26 16.95 6.46
N GLN A 8 -6.98 17.36 6.46
CA GLN A 8 -6.47 18.33 5.49
C GLN A 8 -6.33 17.73 4.08
N LYS A 9 -5.87 16.48 4.00
CA LYS A 9 -5.59 15.75 2.75
C LYS A 9 -6.12 14.32 2.86
N THR A 10 -6.60 13.77 1.76
CA THR A 10 -7.00 12.36 1.64
C THR A 10 -6.25 11.71 0.48
N ILE A 11 -5.56 10.60 0.76
CA ILE A 11 -4.97 9.76 -0.27
C ILE A 11 -5.95 8.62 -0.58
N LEU A 12 -6.45 8.54 -1.82
CA LEU A 12 -7.25 7.40 -2.28
C LEU A 12 -6.35 6.46 -3.09
N ILE A 13 -6.12 5.27 -2.54
CA ILE A 13 -5.23 4.26 -3.11
C ILE A 13 -6.04 3.17 -3.79
N GLY A 14 -5.73 2.93 -5.07
CA GLY A 14 -6.38 1.92 -5.88
C GLY A 14 -7.66 2.40 -6.55
N LYS A 15 -8.01 1.73 -7.64
CA LYS A 15 -9.22 2.02 -8.43
C LYS A 15 -10.51 1.92 -7.60
N CYS A 16 -10.58 0.96 -6.67
CA CYS A 16 -11.75 0.73 -5.84
C CYS A 16 -12.03 1.91 -4.89
N MET A 17 -11.02 2.34 -4.13
CA MET A 17 -11.18 3.45 -3.19
C MET A 17 -11.42 4.78 -3.90
N TYR A 18 -10.75 5.00 -5.04
CA TYR A 18 -11.03 6.17 -5.87
C TYR A 18 -12.49 6.20 -6.32
N LYS A 19 -13.00 5.12 -6.89
CA LYS A 19 -14.41 5.06 -7.33
C LYS A 19 -15.40 5.26 -6.19
N ALA A 20 -15.13 4.65 -5.03
CA ALA A 20 -16.03 4.69 -3.90
C ALA A 20 -16.10 6.08 -3.22
N HIS A 21 -15.01 6.87 -3.26
CA HIS A 21 -14.89 8.05 -2.40
C HIS A 21 -14.43 9.34 -3.08
N LYS A 22 -14.15 9.35 -4.40
CA LYS A 22 -13.67 10.56 -5.10
C LYS A 22 -14.55 11.81 -4.92
N ASP A 23 -15.85 11.62 -4.71
CA ASP A 23 -16.83 12.70 -4.58
C ASP A 23 -17.27 12.90 -3.10
N ASN A 24 -16.54 12.34 -2.12
CA ASN A 24 -16.93 12.42 -0.73
C ASN A 24 -16.74 13.85 -0.18
N PRO A 25 -17.78 14.46 0.43
CA PRO A 25 -17.73 15.87 0.88
C PRO A 25 -16.76 16.13 2.04
N ALA A 26 -16.34 15.09 2.76
CA ALA A 26 -15.32 15.20 3.80
C ALA A 26 -13.91 15.44 3.23
N ILE A 27 -13.69 15.22 1.93
CA ILE A 27 -12.38 15.38 1.30
C ILE A 27 -12.17 16.84 0.92
N ARG A 28 -11.22 17.49 1.60
CA ARG A 28 -10.78 18.86 1.27
C ARG A 28 -9.78 18.89 0.11
N GLU A 29 -8.76 18.04 0.16
CA GLU A 29 -7.75 17.88 -0.90
C GLU A 29 -7.58 16.40 -1.22
N LEU A 30 -7.75 16.04 -2.48
CA LEU A 30 -7.63 14.67 -2.96
C LEU A 30 -6.26 14.41 -3.60
N ILE A 31 -5.57 13.37 -3.13
CA ILE A 31 -4.41 12.78 -3.78
C ILE A 31 -4.82 11.38 -4.28
N ALA A 32 -5.01 11.22 -5.58
CA ALA A 32 -5.47 9.96 -6.16
C ALA A 32 -4.30 9.12 -6.69
N VAL A 33 -4.25 7.84 -6.31
CA VAL A 33 -3.36 6.81 -6.85
C VAL A 33 -4.24 5.73 -7.49
N LYS A 34 -4.37 5.72 -8.82
CA LYS A 34 -5.46 4.98 -9.51
C LYS A 34 -5.09 3.58 -10.01
N GLY A 35 -3.83 3.15 -9.89
CA GLY A 35 -3.40 1.82 -10.35
C GLY A 35 -4.04 0.65 -9.56
N CYS A 36 -3.98 -0.56 -10.11
CA CYS A 36 -4.56 -1.77 -9.50
C CYS A 36 -3.74 -3.04 -9.84
N PRO A 37 -2.71 -3.39 -9.05
CA PRO A 37 -2.20 -2.64 -7.90
C PRO A 37 -1.48 -1.35 -8.33
N PRO A 38 -1.44 -0.32 -7.48
CA PRO A 38 -0.71 0.91 -7.77
C PRO A 38 0.79 0.65 -7.94
N GLN A 39 1.46 1.42 -8.80
CA GLN A 39 2.91 1.32 -8.92
C GLN A 39 3.58 1.89 -7.66
N PRO A 40 4.66 1.27 -7.13
CA PRO A 40 5.32 1.75 -5.91
C PRO A 40 5.73 3.23 -5.97
N LYS A 41 6.22 3.68 -7.13
CA LYS A 41 6.60 5.09 -7.36
C LYS A 41 5.42 6.06 -7.24
N GLU A 42 4.23 5.68 -7.69
CA GLU A 42 3.04 6.53 -7.58
C GLU A 42 2.62 6.67 -6.10
N LEU A 43 2.70 5.58 -5.34
CA LEU A 43 2.40 5.60 -3.91
C LEU A 43 3.41 6.45 -3.14
N PHE A 44 4.71 6.30 -3.42
CA PHE A 44 5.77 7.14 -2.86
C PHE A 44 5.50 8.65 -3.10
N ASN A 45 5.20 9.02 -4.35
CA ASN A 45 4.92 10.41 -4.70
C ASN A 45 3.67 10.94 -3.99
N ALA A 46 2.63 10.11 -3.82
CA ALA A 46 1.43 10.49 -3.10
C ALA A 46 1.70 10.78 -1.62
N LEU A 47 2.51 9.94 -0.96
CA LEU A 47 2.91 10.14 0.43
C LEU A 47 3.71 11.45 0.60
N ARG A 48 4.69 11.70 -0.27
CA ARG A 48 5.47 12.94 -0.26
C ARG A 48 4.60 14.18 -0.47
N ARG A 49 3.64 14.13 -1.40
CA ARG A 49 2.66 15.22 -1.62
C ARG A 49 1.75 15.44 -0.41
N ALA A 50 1.45 14.40 0.35
CA ALA A 50 0.73 14.50 1.61
C ALA A 50 1.57 15.08 2.76
N GLY A 51 2.87 15.29 2.56
CA GLY A 51 3.80 15.74 3.61
C GLY A 51 4.35 14.60 4.47
N ILE A 52 4.13 13.35 4.06
CA ILE A 52 4.63 12.17 4.77
C ILE A 52 6.06 11.89 4.31
N ALA A 53 6.99 11.81 5.26
CA ALA A 53 8.35 11.37 4.99
C ALA A 53 8.33 9.87 4.65
N ALA A 54 8.58 9.57 3.37
CA ALA A 54 8.70 8.22 2.85
C ALA A 54 10.13 7.99 2.38
N ASP A 55 10.71 6.84 2.72
CA ASP A 55 12.02 6.41 2.22
C ASP A 55 11.87 5.75 0.84
N ALA A 56 12.61 6.24 -0.16
CA ALA A 56 12.50 5.73 -1.52
C ALA A 56 12.97 4.28 -1.65
N GLY A 57 14.00 3.88 -0.90
CA GLY A 57 14.56 2.53 -0.93
C GLY A 57 13.55 1.46 -0.51
N LEU A 58 12.63 1.79 0.39
CA LEU A 58 11.52 0.90 0.76
C LEU A 58 10.59 0.58 -0.42
N PHE A 59 10.30 1.57 -1.28
CA PHE A 59 9.38 1.38 -2.42
C PHE A 59 10.06 0.68 -3.59
N GLU A 60 11.37 0.89 -3.78
CA GLU A 60 12.18 0.19 -4.76
C GLU A 60 12.27 -1.32 -4.45
N LYS A 61 12.39 -1.67 -3.17
CA LYS A 61 12.47 -3.05 -2.69
C LYS A 61 11.14 -3.66 -2.28
N MET A 62 10.01 -3.02 -2.61
CA MET A 62 8.69 -3.42 -2.12
C MET A 62 8.32 -4.86 -2.50
N GLY A 63 8.80 -5.38 -3.63
CA GLY A 63 8.62 -6.78 -4.04
C GLY A 63 9.38 -7.80 -3.20
N GLU A 64 10.45 -7.39 -2.53
CA GLU A 64 11.30 -8.24 -1.68
C GLU A 64 10.83 -8.25 -0.21
N LEU A 65 10.09 -7.22 0.21
CA LEU A 65 9.58 -7.09 1.59
C LEU A 65 8.80 -8.31 2.09
N PRO A 66 7.97 -9.01 1.29
CA PRO A 66 7.33 -10.25 1.74
C PRO A 66 8.34 -11.29 2.24
N GLY A 67 9.51 -11.41 1.59
CA GLY A 67 10.58 -12.32 2.01
C GLY A 67 11.15 -11.94 3.38
N LEU A 68 11.31 -10.65 3.67
CA LEU A 68 11.73 -10.17 5.00
C LEU A 68 10.76 -10.61 6.10
N PHE A 69 9.45 -10.60 5.81
CA PHE A 69 8.44 -11.01 6.77
C PHE A 69 8.39 -12.52 7.02
N MET A 70 8.92 -13.35 6.11
CA MET A 70 8.99 -14.81 6.30
C MET A 70 9.85 -15.19 7.52
N SER A 71 10.89 -14.41 7.83
CA SER A 71 11.72 -14.62 9.03
C SER A 71 10.92 -14.66 10.35
N ARG A 72 9.75 -14.00 10.40
CA ARG A 72 8.89 -13.97 11.59
C ARG A 72 8.24 -15.31 11.91
N TYR A 73 8.24 -16.22 10.94
CA TYR A 73 7.61 -17.53 11.04
C TYR A 73 8.61 -18.66 11.30
N ALA A 74 9.91 -18.37 11.30
CA ALA A 74 10.94 -19.37 11.56
C ALA A 74 10.74 -20.04 12.94
N GLY A 75 10.70 -21.38 12.94
CA GLY A 75 10.55 -22.20 14.16
C GLY A 75 9.15 -22.21 14.77
N ARG A 76 8.14 -21.60 14.13
CA ARG A 76 6.75 -21.66 14.59
C ARG A 76 6.11 -22.99 14.18
N PRO A 77 5.63 -23.82 15.12
CA PRO A 77 5.00 -25.10 14.78
C PRO A 77 3.70 -24.94 13.97
N GLU A 78 3.05 -23.78 14.07
CA GLU A 78 1.86 -23.45 13.27
C GLU A 78 2.17 -23.07 11.81
N PHE A 79 3.44 -22.85 11.45
CA PHE A 79 3.85 -22.45 10.10
C PHE A 79 4.47 -23.63 9.35
N GLU A 80 3.75 -24.12 8.34
CA GLU A 80 4.22 -25.19 7.46
C GLU A 80 4.89 -24.60 6.21
N GLU A 81 6.23 -24.58 6.20
CA GLU A 81 7.05 -24.07 5.10
C GLU A 81 6.75 -24.79 3.77
N GLY A 82 6.37 -26.07 3.84
CA GLY A 82 6.02 -26.88 2.67
C GLY A 82 4.85 -26.34 1.84
N HIS A 83 4.01 -25.45 2.38
CA HIS A 83 2.91 -24.81 1.63
C HIS A 83 3.37 -23.71 0.67
N PHE A 84 4.60 -23.20 0.80
CA PHE A 84 5.12 -22.09 -0.01
C PHE A 84 6.26 -22.58 -0.91
N ARG A 85 5.92 -23.29 -1.99
CA ARG A 85 6.88 -23.81 -2.97
C ARG A 85 6.74 -23.07 -4.29
N VAL A 86 7.86 -22.74 -4.91
CA VAL A 86 7.91 -22.28 -6.30
C VAL A 86 8.09 -23.50 -7.20
N SER A 87 7.05 -23.91 -7.91
CA SER A 87 7.20 -24.86 -9.02
C SER A 87 7.64 -24.09 -10.25
N MET A 88 8.78 -24.48 -10.85
CA MET A 88 9.08 -24.08 -12.22
C MET A 88 8.05 -24.74 -13.14
N GLN A 89 7.17 -23.94 -13.75
CA GLN A 89 6.36 -24.33 -14.90
C GLN A 89 6.97 -23.71 -16.15
#